data_AF-A0A6G3ZB39-F1
#
_entry.id   AF-A0A6G3ZB39-F1
#
_cell.length_a   1.000
_cell.length_b   1.000
_cell.length_c   1.000
_cell.angle_alpha   90.00
_cell.angle_beta   90.00
_cell.angle_gamma   90.00
#
_symmetry.space_group_name_H-M   'P 1'
#
loop_
_entity.id
_entity.type
_entity.pdbx_description
1 polymer ?
#
loop_
_entity_poly.entity_id
_entity_poly.type
_entity_poly.pdbx_seq_one_letter_code
_entity_poly.pdbx_strand_id
1 'polypeptide(L)'
;DANQIFFTCYQQRDFYDLVDIDSFGGGAPFISTGLWATRTGGLLYLTSTDTRTTSGHNPDHSVQLYGAYARSHPAVHEQGLRLLIGSALQQAASRGLEVRPVFSLFNGHVHRVMLRVGIGGNWPSTHHGFLGYCHHCGHYQTLSWRQLGRSTCPNGMQSLYVAPIPLTVSGPMWLGPLHDRAMLAEMADCADVWGWHKRVKLLNIMQAEADMPPYYFTLAEIGRHGQMDIPRRDRLMMVLRDRGFLVSRTHLDTQAIKTNASIVECIDAAKACHS
;
A
#
# COMPACT_ATOMS: atom_id res chain seq x y z
N ASP A 1 -20.18 23.60 -1.57
CA ASP A 1 -19.09 22.91 -0.85
C ASP A 1 -19.44 21.42 -0.75
N ALA A 2 -18.51 20.49 -1.00
CA ALA A 2 -18.76 19.05 -0.92
C ALA A 2 -19.31 18.63 0.45
N ASN A 3 -18.83 19.26 1.53
CA ASN A 3 -19.30 18.96 2.88
C ASN A 3 -20.78 19.28 3.07
N GLN A 4 -21.29 20.34 2.45
CA GLN A 4 -22.72 20.67 2.52
C GLN A 4 -23.58 19.56 1.92
N ILE A 5 -23.18 19.02 0.76
CA ILE A 5 -23.89 17.90 0.11
C ILE A 5 -23.91 16.68 1.03
N PHE A 6 -22.76 16.34 1.63
CA PHE A 6 -22.66 15.20 2.54
C PHE A 6 -23.50 15.36 3.81
N PHE A 7 -23.55 16.56 4.39
CA PHE A 7 -24.39 16.83 5.56
C PHE A 7 -25.89 16.81 5.22
N THR A 8 -26.31 17.36 4.08
CA THR A 8 -27.70 17.30 3.63
C THR A 8 -28.14 15.84 3.40
N CYS A 9 -27.31 15.04 2.73
CA CYS A 9 -27.52 13.61 2.55
C CYS A 9 -27.73 12.89 3.89
N TYR A 10 -26.83 13.11 4.86
CA TYR A 10 -26.95 12.51 6.18
C TYR A 10 -28.23 12.93 6.93
N GLN A 11 -28.59 14.22 6.86
CA GLN A 11 -29.83 14.73 7.47
C GLN A 11 -31.09 14.15 6.85
N GLN A 12 -31.11 13.98 5.53
CA GLN A 12 -32.23 13.42 4.78
C GLN A 12 -32.27 11.88 4.84
N ARG A 13 -31.22 11.24 5.34
CA ARG A 13 -31.02 9.78 5.33
C ARG A 13 -31.04 9.17 3.92
N ASP A 14 -30.64 9.95 2.93
CA ASP A 14 -30.59 9.55 1.52
C ASP A 14 -29.15 9.24 1.10
N PHE A 15 -28.64 8.10 1.57
CA PHE A 15 -27.24 7.71 1.41
C PHE A 15 -26.90 7.18 0.00
N TYR A 16 -25.70 7.49 -0.48
CA TYR A 16 -25.23 7.08 -1.80
C TYR A 16 -24.61 5.67 -1.79
N ASP A 17 -24.84 4.91 -2.87
CA ASP A 17 -24.19 3.60 -3.07
C ASP A 17 -22.72 3.73 -3.48
N LEU A 18 -22.34 4.85 -4.10
CA LEU A 18 -20.97 5.21 -4.47
C LEU A 18 -20.72 6.70 -4.19
N VAL A 19 -19.66 7.00 -3.44
CA VAL A 19 -19.14 8.35 -3.24
C VAL A 19 -17.73 8.41 -3.81
N ASP A 20 -17.49 9.24 -4.82
CA ASP A 20 -16.15 9.49 -5.38
C ASP A 20 -15.63 10.87 -4.96
N ILE A 21 -14.54 10.88 -4.20
CA ILE A 21 -13.85 12.08 -3.74
C ILE A 21 -12.61 12.29 -4.58
N ASP A 22 -12.79 13.04 -5.67
CA ASP A 22 -11.73 13.43 -6.59
C ASP A 22 -11.31 14.90 -6.38
N SER A 23 -10.42 15.13 -5.41
CA SER A 23 -9.91 16.46 -5.07
C SER A 23 -8.46 16.67 -5.51
N PHE A 24 -8.12 17.91 -5.87
CA PHE A 24 -6.74 18.33 -6.08
C PHE A 24 -5.98 18.31 -4.75
N GLY A 25 -4.76 17.73 -4.75
CA GLY A 25 -3.96 17.52 -3.55
C GLY A 25 -4.32 16.20 -2.88
N GLY A 26 -5.29 16.20 -1.97
CA GLY A 26 -5.68 14.98 -1.25
C GLY A 26 -7.15 14.96 -0.85
N GLY A 27 -7.75 13.77 -0.90
CA GLY A 27 -9.11 13.52 -0.41
C GLY A 27 -9.21 13.44 1.11
N ALA A 28 -8.09 13.45 1.83
CA ALA A 28 -8.03 13.28 3.29
C ALA A 28 -9.01 14.17 4.09
N PRO A 29 -9.15 15.48 3.78
CA PRO A 29 -10.10 16.35 4.50
C PRO A 29 -11.57 15.95 4.34
N PHE A 30 -11.92 15.23 3.27
CA PHE A 30 -13.30 14.84 2.95
C PHE A 30 -13.60 13.39 3.31
N ILE A 31 -12.63 12.60 3.78
CA ILE A 31 -12.84 11.18 4.16
C ILE A 31 -13.97 11.07 5.19
N SER A 32 -13.91 11.86 6.27
CA SER A 32 -14.90 11.84 7.35
C SER A 32 -16.32 12.10 6.86
N THR A 33 -16.50 13.11 6.01
CA THR A 33 -17.83 13.50 5.52
C THR A 33 -18.32 12.57 4.41
N GLY A 34 -17.42 12.06 3.57
CA GLY A 34 -17.72 10.99 2.61
C GLY A 34 -18.22 9.70 3.27
N LEU A 35 -17.63 9.31 4.40
CA LEU A 35 -18.10 8.15 5.19
C LEU A 35 -19.55 8.32 5.65
N TRP A 36 -19.96 9.52 6.06
CA TRP A 36 -21.35 9.80 6.47
C TRP A 36 -22.35 9.80 5.31
N ALA A 37 -21.90 10.11 4.11
CA ALA A 37 -22.75 10.13 2.92
C ALA A 37 -22.85 8.77 2.22
N THR A 38 -21.95 7.84 2.54
CA THR A 38 -21.90 6.51 1.91
C THR A 38 -22.80 5.54 2.65
N ARG A 39 -23.68 4.83 1.91
CA ARG A 39 -24.54 3.78 2.48
C ARG A 39 -23.69 2.63 3.02
N THR A 40 -24.14 1.97 4.08
CA THR A 40 -23.59 0.68 4.52
C THR A 40 -23.62 -0.34 3.38
N GLY A 41 -22.49 -0.97 3.09
CA GLY A 41 -22.30 -1.86 1.93
C GLY A 41 -21.87 -1.13 0.65
N GLY A 42 -22.02 0.20 0.61
CA GLY A 42 -21.61 1.08 -0.48
C GLY A 42 -20.11 1.27 -0.60
N LEU A 43 -19.73 2.08 -1.59
CA LEU A 43 -18.35 2.28 -2.03
C LEU A 43 -17.91 3.73 -1.81
N LEU A 44 -16.72 3.90 -1.26
CA LEU A 44 -16.04 5.18 -1.11
C LEU A 44 -14.75 5.15 -1.93
N TYR A 45 -14.65 6.02 -2.93
CA TYR A 45 -13.49 6.11 -3.82
C TYR A 45 -12.69 7.38 -3.50
N LEU A 46 -11.42 7.23 -3.13
CA LEU A 46 -10.58 8.33 -2.64
C LEU A 46 -9.45 8.62 -3.62
N THR A 47 -9.21 9.90 -3.93
CA THR A 47 -8.03 10.40 -4.67
C THR A 47 -6.99 11.02 -3.75
N SER A 48 -5.70 10.83 -4.06
CA SER A 48 -4.62 11.72 -3.63
C SER A 48 -3.59 11.93 -4.75
N THR A 49 -3.36 13.19 -5.10
CA THR A 49 -2.32 13.64 -6.05
C THR A 49 -1.08 14.18 -5.31
N ASP A 50 -1.12 14.31 -3.99
CA ASP A 50 -0.02 14.83 -3.16
C ASP A 50 1.04 13.74 -2.89
N THR A 51 1.87 13.53 -3.90
CA THR A 51 3.00 12.60 -3.83
C THR A 51 4.11 13.10 -2.90
N ARG A 52 4.27 14.40 -2.69
CA ARG A 52 5.31 14.96 -1.80
C ARG A 52 5.07 14.58 -0.35
N THR A 53 3.81 14.69 0.09
CA THR A 53 3.41 14.31 1.44
C THR A 53 3.47 12.80 1.64
N THR A 54 2.86 12.03 0.72
CA THR A 54 2.79 10.56 0.83
C THR A 54 4.14 9.85 0.66
N SER A 55 5.11 10.46 -0.02
CA SER A 55 6.48 9.94 -0.14
C SER A 55 7.42 10.33 1.00
N GLY A 56 6.95 11.11 1.98
CA GLY A 56 7.75 11.54 3.12
C GLY A 56 8.72 12.70 2.84
N HIS A 57 8.53 13.45 1.75
CA HIS A 57 9.26 14.71 1.49
C HIS A 57 8.64 15.92 2.22
N ASN A 58 7.41 15.77 2.71
CA ASN A 58 6.77 16.71 3.64
C ASN A 58 6.09 15.93 4.79
N PRO A 59 6.89 15.41 5.75
CA PRO A 59 6.37 14.51 6.77
C PRO A 59 5.43 15.19 7.76
N ASP A 60 5.61 16.48 8.06
CA ASP A 60 4.72 17.23 8.96
C ASP A 60 3.32 17.35 8.36
N HIS A 61 3.23 17.59 7.04
CA HIS A 61 1.95 17.60 6.35
C HIS A 61 1.32 16.18 6.30
N SER A 62 2.12 15.13 6.31
CA SER A 62 1.62 13.75 6.42
C SER A 62 0.97 13.51 7.78
N VAL A 63 1.56 14.03 8.85
CA VAL A 63 0.95 13.99 10.19
C VAL A 63 -0.36 14.76 10.20
N GLN A 64 -0.39 15.96 9.61
CA GLN A 64 -1.59 16.79 9.57
C GLN A 64 -2.76 16.12 8.84
N LEU A 65 -2.51 15.48 7.68
CA LEU A 65 -3.58 14.89 6.86
C LEU A 65 -3.96 13.47 7.24
N TYR A 66 -2.97 12.64 7.61
CA TYR A 66 -3.16 11.20 7.79
C TYR A 66 -2.98 10.74 9.24
N GLY A 67 -2.56 11.62 10.15
CA GLY A 67 -2.19 11.21 11.51
C GLY A 67 -0.98 10.26 11.52
N ALA A 68 -0.14 10.31 10.48
CA ALA A 68 0.93 9.36 10.23
C ALA A 68 2.19 10.04 9.72
N TYR A 69 3.35 9.64 10.22
CA TYR A 69 4.64 10.19 9.81
C TYR A 69 5.19 9.37 8.63
N ALA A 70 5.11 9.90 7.42
CA ALA A 70 5.65 9.26 6.22
C ALA A 70 7.15 9.53 6.08
N ARG A 71 7.94 8.51 5.73
CA ARG A 71 9.38 8.63 5.44
C ARG A 71 9.68 8.25 4.00
N SER A 72 10.79 8.76 3.48
CA SER A 72 11.27 8.40 2.15
C SER A 72 11.91 7.00 2.15
N HIS A 73 11.49 6.17 1.19
CA HIS A 73 12.06 4.85 0.89
C HIS A 73 11.71 4.47 -0.56
N PRO A 74 12.30 3.40 -1.14
CA PRO A 74 12.08 3.07 -2.55
C PRO A 74 10.63 2.72 -2.95
N ALA A 75 9.80 2.24 -2.01
CA ALA A 75 8.43 1.80 -2.27
C ALA A 75 7.35 2.83 -1.85
N VAL A 76 7.66 4.12 -1.97
CA VAL A 76 6.79 5.25 -1.53
C VAL A 76 5.42 5.29 -2.21
N HIS A 77 5.28 4.75 -3.42
CA HIS A 77 3.98 4.69 -4.11
C HIS A 77 3.00 3.74 -3.42
N GLU A 78 3.51 2.65 -2.82
CA GLU A 78 2.67 1.80 -1.98
C GLU A 78 2.34 2.46 -0.64
N GLN A 79 3.33 3.18 -0.07
CA GLN A 79 3.14 3.94 1.17
C GLN A 79 1.98 4.94 1.04
N GLY A 80 1.86 5.65 -0.08
CA GLY A 80 0.74 6.57 -0.31
C GLY A 80 -0.63 5.90 -0.26
N LEU A 81 -0.78 4.73 -0.90
CA LEU A 81 -2.03 3.95 -0.85
C LEU A 81 -2.34 3.50 0.58
N ARG A 82 -1.32 3.01 1.29
CA ARG A 82 -1.46 2.50 2.66
C ARG A 82 -1.80 3.61 3.67
N LEU A 83 -1.27 4.82 3.48
CA LEU A 83 -1.60 6.00 4.28
C LEU A 83 -3.07 6.41 4.06
N LEU A 84 -3.54 6.42 2.82
CA LEU A 84 -4.94 6.72 2.49
C LEU A 84 -5.89 5.72 3.15
N ILE A 85 -5.63 4.42 3.00
CA ILE A 85 -6.44 3.36 3.61
C ILE A 85 -6.39 3.46 5.13
N GLY A 86 -5.21 3.66 5.72
CA GLY A 86 -5.03 3.76 7.17
C GLY A 86 -5.81 4.93 7.78
N SER A 87 -5.78 6.10 7.14
CA SER A 87 -6.56 7.26 7.57
C SER A 87 -8.06 7.00 7.46
N ALA A 88 -8.53 6.41 6.36
CA ALA A 88 -9.93 6.04 6.20
C ALA A 88 -10.38 5.00 7.24
N LEU A 89 -9.54 4.01 7.55
CA LEU A 89 -9.79 3.01 8.58
C LEU A 89 -9.96 3.64 9.96
N GLN A 90 -9.04 4.52 10.37
CA GLN A 90 -9.12 5.19 11.66
C GLN A 90 -10.38 6.06 11.78
N GLN A 91 -10.72 6.81 10.73
CA GLN A 91 -11.90 7.65 10.70
C GLN A 91 -13.20 6.82 10.70
N ALA A 92 -13.25 5.71 9.97
CA ALA A 92 -14.40 4.81 9.99
C ALA A 92 -14.60 4.18 11.38
N ALA A 93 -13.52 3.63 11.95
CA ALA A 93 -13.57 2.94 13.25
C ALA A 93 -14.05 3.86 14.38
N SER A 94 -13.62 5.13 14.41
CA SER A 94 -14.08 6.09 15.43
C SER A 94 -15.57 6.44 15.34
N ARG A 95 -16.26 6.00 14.28
CA ARG A 95 -17.68 6.24 14.01
C ARG A 95 -18.51 4.94 14.09
N GLY A 96 -17.92 3.83 14.50
CA GLY A 96 -18.61 2.52 14.48
C GLY A 96 -18.84 1.99 13.06
N LEU A 97 -18.01 2.40 12.10
CA LEU A 97 -17.97 1.86 10.74
C LEU A 97 -16.68 1.08 10.52
N GLU A 98 -16.65 0.23 9.51
CA GLU A 98 -15.43 -0.36 8.98
C GLU A 98 -15.25 0.03 7.51
N VAL A 99 -14.02 -0.04 7.02
CA VAL A 99 -13.71 0.04 5.60
C VAL A 99 -12.82 -1.11 5.19
N ARG A 100 -13.07 -1.67 4.00
CA ARG A 100 -12.29 -2.76 3.41
C ARG A 100 -11.82 -2.38 2.01
N PRO A 101 -10.51 -2.49 1.69
CA PRO A 101 -10.03 -2.25 0.33
C PRO A 101 -10.69 -3.18 -0.68
N VAL A 102 -11.31 -2.61 -1.72
CA VAL A 102 -11.72 -3.33 -2.94
C VAL A 102 -10.54 -3.35 -3.90
N PHE A 103 -9.99 -2.19 -4.20
CA PHE A 103 -8.74 -2.07 -4.95
C PHE A 103 -8.02 -0.76 -4.63
N SER A 104 -6.73 -0.73 -4.94
CA SER A 104 -5.86 0.43 -4.78
C SER A 104 -5.05 0.59 -6.06
N LEU A 105 -4.87 1.81 -6.55
CA LEU A 105 -4.25 2.08 -7.84
C LEU A 105 -3.30 3.25 -7.72
N PHE A 106 -2.06 3.07 -8.17
CA PHE A 106 -1.18 4.17 -8.54
C PHE A 106 -0.93 4.13 -10.05
N ASN A 107 -1.12 5.27 -10.73
CA ASN A 107 -1.00 5.36 -12.19
C ASN A 107 0.21 6.18 -12.68
N GLY A 108 1.18 6.45 -11.80
CA GLY A 108 2.34 7.32 -12.06
C GLY A 108 2.20 8.73 -11.51
N HIS A 109 0.97 9.21 -11.29
CA HIS A 109 0.70 10.56 -10.79
C HIS A 109 -0.23 10.59 -9.59
N VAL A 110 -1.18 9.66 -9.53
CA VAL A 110 -2.31 9.72 -8.59
C VAL A 110 -2.45 8.40 -7.86
N HIS A 111 -2.68 8.48 -6.55
CA HIS A 111 -3.11 7.37 -5.70
C HIS A 111 -4.64 7.36 -5.66
N ARG A 112 -5.25 6.21 -5.94
CA ARG A 112 -6.70 5.99 -5.89
C ARG A 112 -7.00 4.77 -5.04
N VAL A 113 -7.96 4.85 -4.14
CA VAL A 113 -8.33 3.74 -3.25
C VAL A 113 -9.85 3.60 -3.20
N MET A 114 -10.35 2.46 -3.65
CA MET A 114 -11.77 2.09 -3.54
C MET A 114 -11.96 1.26 -2.28
N LEU A 115 -12.83 1.74 -1.39
CA LEU A 115 -13.15 1.12 -0.10
C LEU A 115 -14.62 0.72 -0.07
N ARG A 116 -14.93 -0.45 0.47
CA ARG A 116 -16.30 -0.82 0.85
C ARG A 116 -16.55 -0.39 2.28
N VAL A 117 -17.61 0.37 2.51
CA VAL A 117 -18.02 0.82 3.85
C VAL A 117 -18.93 -0.24 4.47
N GLY A 118 -18.67 -0.62 5.72
CA GLY A 118 -19.45 -1.61 6.46
C GLY A 118 -19.81 -1.12 7.86
N ILE A 119 -20.62 -1.93 8.56
CA ILE A 119 -20.87 -1.73 9.99
C ILE A 119 -19.61 -2.12 10.75
N GLY A 120 -19.18 -1.28 11.68
CA GLY A 120 -17.95 -1.47 12.44
C GLY A 120 -17.95 -2.78 13.21
N GLY A 121 -16.82 -3.48 13.11
CA GLY A 121 -16.50 -4.66 13.91
C GLY A 121 -15.32 -4.40 14.84
N ASN A 122 -14.57 -5.47 15.12
CA ASN A 122 -13.34 -5.36 15.90
C ASN A 122 -12.26 -4.61 15.13
N TRP A 123 -11.50 -3.78 15.84
CA TRP A 123 -10.34 -3.09 15.30
C TRP A 123 -9.31 -4.09 14.73
N PRO A 124 -8.91 -3.99 13.44
CA PRO A 124 -7.99 -4.95 12.81
C PRO A 124 -6.55 -4.64 13.22
N SER A 125 -6.21 -4.95 14.47
CA SER A 125 -4.93 -4.58 15.10
C SER A 125 -3.67 -5.06 14.36
N THR A 126 -3.77 -6.14 13.58
CA THR A 126 -2.68 -6.69 12.76
C THR A 126 -2.50 -5.97 11.43
N HIS A 127 -3.54 -5.29 10.93
CA HIS A 127 -3.52 -4.57 9.65
C HIS A 127 -3.31 -3.06 9.81
N HIS A 128 -3.11 -2.56 11.03
CA HIS A 128 -2.77 -1.15 11.27
C HIS A 128 -1.52 -1.03 12.12
N GLY A 129 -0.42 -0.64 11.47
CA GLY A 129 0.90 -0.61 12.09
C GLY A 129 1.87 0.26 11.31
N PHE A 130 3.15 -0.08 11.36
CA PHE A 130 4.22 0.75 10.80
C PHE A 130 5.06 -0.04 9.81
N LEU A 131 5.69 0.67 8.87
CA LEU A 131 6.75 0.13 8.03
C LEU A 131 8.09 0.54 8.62
N GLY A 132 8.98 -0.43 8.84
CA GLY A 132 10.41 -0.19 9.05
C GLY A 132 11.19 -0.43 7.76
N TYR A 133 12.05 0.52 7.39
CA TYR A 133 12.98 0.41 6.27
C TYR A 133 14.42 0.62 6.72
N CYS A 134 15.33 -0.25 6.29
CA CYS A 134 16.75 -0.12 6.55
C CYS A 134 17.47 0.47 5.34
N HIS A 135 17.90 1.73 5.42
CA HIS A 135 18.67 2.37 4.34
C HIS A 135 20.04 1.73 4.08
N HIS A 136 20.58 0.97 5.05
CA HIS A 136 21.87 0.30 4.90
C HIS A 136 21.78 -0.93 3.97
N CYS A 137 20.79 -1.80 4.15
CA CYS A 137 20.70 -3.07 3.43
C CYS A 137 19.44 -3.24 2.57
N GLY A 138 18.51 -2.28 2.58
CA GLY A 138 17.28 -2.33 1.79
C GLY A 138 16.18 -3.20 2.39
N HIS A 139 16.34 -3.66 3.64
CA HIS A 139 15.36 -4.51 4.31
C HIS A 139 14.09 -3.74 4.67
N TYR A 140 12.94 -4.32 4.35
CA TYR A 140 11.62 -3.92 4.85
C TYR A 140 11.15 -4.88 5.93
N GLN A 141 10.51 -4.34 6.96
CA GLN A 141 9.71 -5.12 7.91
C GLN A 141 8.48 -4.36 8.37
N THR A 142 7.39 -5.08 8.60
CA THR A 142 6.21 -4.53 9.27
C THR A 142 6.42 -4.53 10.78
N LEU A 143 5.94 -3.48 11.44
CA LEU A 143 6.08 -3.27 12.88
C LEU A 143 4.70 -3.05 13.50
N SER A 144 4.43 -3.78 14.58
CA SER A 144 3.29 -3.52 15.45
C SER A 144 3.57 -2.37 16.43
N TRP A 145 2.52 -1.83 17.06
CA TRP A 145 2.62 -0.83 18.12
C TRP A 145 3.58 -1.24 19.26
N ARG A 146 3.63 -2.53 19.60
CA ARG A 146 4.51 -3.05 20.67
C ARG A 146 5.99 -3.04 20.29
N GLN A 147 6.31 -3.04 18.99
CA GLN A 147 7.67 -3.11 18.48
C GLN A 147 8.27 -1.73 18.19
N LEU A 148 7.47 -0.66 18.22
CA LEU A 148 7.88 0.68 17.77
C LEU A 148 9.15 1.19 18.47
N GLY A 149 9.21 1.06 19.79
CA GLY A 149 10.35 1.52 20.61
C GLY A 149 11.59 0.62 20.59
N ARG A 150 11.58 -0.48 19.83
CA ARG A 150 12.68 -1.47 19.77
C ARG A 150 12.99 -1.91 18.34
N SER A 151 12.67 -1.07 17.36
CA SER A 151 12.74 -1.41 15.95
C SER A 151 14.16 -1.29 15.39
N THR A 152 14.80 -2.43 15.17
CA THR A 152 16.15 -2.54 14.60
C THR A 152 16.16 -3.46 13.39
N CYS A 153 17.14 -3.26 12.50
CA CYS A 153 17.30 -4.08 11.32
C CYS A 153 17.86 -5.47 11.69
N PRO A 154 17.19 -6.57 11.30
CA PRO A 154 17.65 -7.92 11.60
C PRO A 154 18.99 -8.24 10.92
N ASN A 155 19.24 -7.65 9.74
CA ASN A 155 20.49 -7.85 8.99
C ASN A 155 21.68 -7.03 9.54
N GLY A 156 21.48 -6.24 10.60
CA GLY A 156 22.51 -5.34 11.15
C GLY A 156 23.43 -5.98 12.19
N MET A 157 23.14 -7.20 12.64
CA MET A 157 23.98 -7.92 13.62
C MET A 157 24.97 -8.84 12.88
N GLN A 158 26.06 -8.29 12.37
CA GLN A 158 27.16 -9.10 11.81
C GLN A 158 28.31 -9.32 12.80
N SER A 159 28.31 -8.68 13.97
CA SER A 159 29.32 -8.86 15.03
C SER A 159 28.82 -8.41 16.40
N LEU A 160 29.31 -9.04 17.48
CA LEU A 160 29.04 -8.68 18.88
C LEU A 160 29.43 -7.24 19.25
N TYR A 161 30.24 -6.58 18.43
CA TYR A 161 30.76 -5.22 18.68
C TYR A 161 30.04 -4.13 17.86
N VAL A 162 29.04 -4.47 17.05
CA VAL A 162 28.33 -3.52 16.19
C VAL A 162 26.97 -3.20 16.81
N ALA A 163 26.73 -1.92 17.08
CA ALA A 163 25.43 -1.45 17.57
C ALA A 163 24.32 -1.78 16.54
N PRO A 164 23.10 -2.12 17.00
CA PRO A 164 21.99 -2.42 16.09
C PRO A 164 21.70 -1.25 15.15
N ILE A 165 21.49 -1.54 13.86
CA ILE A 165 21.14 -0.51 12.88
C ILE A 165 19.66 -0.12 13.08
N PRO A 166 19.34 1.14 13.40
CA PRO A 166 17.96 1.57 13.59
C PRO A 166 17.21 1.61 12.25
N LEU A 167 15.91 1.34 12.30
CA LEU A 167 15.05 1.44 11.13
C LEU A 167 14.47 2.84 10.99
N THR A 168 14.32 3.26 9.73
CA THR A 168 13.44 4.39 9.41
C THR A 168 12.01 3.90 9.43
N VAL A 169 11.22 4.46 10.36
CA VAL A 169 9.85 4.02 10.59
C VAL A 169 8.86 5.01 9.99
N SER A 170 7.94 4.49 9.17
CA SER A 170 6.78 5.22 8.64
C SER A 170 5.47 4.70 9.24
N GLY A 171 4.49 5.57 9.46
CA GLY A 171 3.13 5.19 9.87
C GLY A 171 2.56 6.00 11.04
N PRO A 172 1.47 5.54 11.66
CA PRO A 172 0.81 4.25 11.39
C PRO A 172 0.04 4.25 10.06
N MET A 173 -0.17 3.10 9.45
CA MET A 173 -0.85 2.95 8.17
C MET A 173 -1.39 1.53 7.97
N TRP A 174 -2.12 1.32 6.87
CA TRP A 174 -2.64 0.02 6.50
C TRP A 174 -1.54 -0.97 6.09
N LEU A 175 -1.50 -2.12 6.75
CA LEU A 175 -0.58 -3.23 6.49
C LEU A 175 -1.26 -4.47 5.88
N GLY A 176 -2.59 -4.47 5.79
CA GLY A 176 -3.35 -5.56 5.19
C GLY A 176 -3.30 -5.59 3.64
N PRO A 177 -4.14 -6.43 3.01
CA PRO A 177 -4.28 -6.52 1.55
C PRO A 177 -4.70 -5.19 0.92
N LEU A 178 -4.14 -4.85 -0.25
CA LEU A 178 -4.52 -3.65 -1.01
C LEU A 178 -5.73 -3.88 -1.91
N HIS A 179 -6.11 -5.14 -2.11
CA HIS A 179 -7.06 -5.60 -3.11
C HIS A 179 -7.91 -6.72 -2.55
N ASP A 180 -9.18 -6.74 -2.96
CA ASP A 180 -10.05 -7.90 -2.88
C ASP A 180 -9.89 -8.71 -4.17
N ARG A 181 -9.27 -9.89 -4.07
CA ARG A 181 -8.98 -10.75 -5.23
C ARG A 181 -10.25 -11.15 -5.98
N ALA A 182 -11.34 -11.47 -5.27
CA ALA A 182 -12.57 -11.94 -5.89
C ALA A 182 -13.25 -10.81 -6.65
N MET A 183 -13.35 -9.63 -6.03
CA MET A 183 -13.90 -8.45 -6.71
C MET A 183 -13.08 -8.06 -7.95
N LEU A 184 -11.74 -8.14 -7.88
CA LEU A 184 -10.90 -7.85 -9.04
C LEU A 184 -11.08 -8.86 -10.18
N ALA A 185 -11.40 -10.12 -9.88
CA ALA A 185 -11.71 -11.13 -10.88
C ALA A 185 -13.04 -10.80 -11.59
N GLU A 186 -14.09 -10.49 -10.82
CA GLU A 186 -15.39 -10.05 -11.37
C GLU A 186 -15.25 -8.79 -12.24
N MET A 187 -14.42 -7.84 -11.81
CA MET A 187 -14.10 -6.65 -12.60
C MET A 187 -13.36 -6.99 -13.90
N ALA A 188 -12.50 -8.01 -13.89
CA ALA A 188 -11.75 -8.44 -15.07
C ALA A 188 -12.69 -9.10 -16.10
N ASP A 189 -13.63 -9.91 -15.64
CA ASP A 189 -14.66 -10.53 -16.49
C ASP A 189 -15.53 -9.45 -17.17
N CYS A 190 -16.01 -8.47 -16.38
CA CYS A 190 -16.74 -7.32 -16.94
C CYS A 190 -15.91 -6.55 -17.98
N ALA A 191 -14.64 -6.29 -17.66
CA ALA A 191 -13.74 -5.56 -18.55
C ALA A 191 -13.47 -6.31 -19.86
N ASP A 192 -13.43 -7.65 -19.82
CA ASP A 192 -13.25 -8.47 -21.03
C ASP A 192 -14.49 -8.43 -21.93
N VAL A 193 -15.69 -8.55 -21.34
CA VAL A 193 -16.97 -8.39 -22.05
C VAL A 193 -17.07 -7.02 -22.74
N TRP A 194 -16.55 -5.96 -22.10
CA TRP A 194 -16.52 -4.62 -22.67
C TRP A 194 -15.37 -4.36 -23.67
N GLY A 195 -14.50 -5.35 -23.91
CA GLY A 195 -13.35 -5.22 -24.82
C GLY A 195 -12.21 -4.36 -24.27
N TRP A 196 -12.14 -4.14 -22.94
CA TRP A 196 -11.13 -3.30 -22.30
C TRP A 196 -9.84 -4.08 -21.99
N HIS A 197 -9.20 -4.65 -23.01
CA HIS A 197 -8.07 -5.58 -22.85
C HIS A 197 -6.90 -5.01 -22.04
N LYS A 198 -6.64 -3.69 -22.10
CA LYS A 198 -5.61 -3.05 -21.27
C LYS A 198 -5.97 -3.10 -19.77
N ARG A 199 -7.26 -3.01 -19.43
CA ARG A 199 -7.76 -3.09 -18.05
C ARG A 199 -7.75 -4.52 -17.55
N VAL A 200 -8.11 -5.50 -18.38
CA VAL A 200 -7.95 -6.93 -18.04
C VAL A 200 -6.51 -7.24 -17.63
N LYS A 201 -5.52 -6.79 -18.42
CA LYS A 201 -4.09 -6.98 -18.08
C LYS A 201 -3.71 -6.33 -16.74
N LEU A 202 -4.18 -5.12 -16.47
CA LEU A 202 -3.93 -4.42 -15.21
C LEU A 202 -4.57 -5.15 -14.02
N LEU A 203 -5.84 -5.54 -14.15
CA LEU A 203 -6.58 -6.26 -13.12
C LEU A 203 -5.92 -7.60 -12.80
N ASN A 204 -5.40 -8.32 -13.80
CA ASN A 204 -4.65 -9.56 -13.58
C ASN A 204 -3.34 -9.34 -12.81
N ILE A 205 -2.64 -8.22 -13.04
CA ILE A 205 -1.47 -7.85 -12.23
C ILE A 205 -1.90 -7.58 -10.78
N MET A 206 -2.94 -6.78 -10.58
CA MET A 206 -3.45 -6.44 -9.24
C MET A 206 -3.99 -7.66 -8.50
N GLN A 207 -4.62 -8.61 -9.18
CA GLN A 207 -5.03 -9.91 -8.61
C GLN A 207 -3.80 -10.70 -8.11
N ALA A 208 -2.72 -10.73 -8.88
CA ALA A 208 -1.48 -11.39 -8.45
C ALA A 208 -0.85 -10.70 -7.22
N GLU A 209 -1.09 -9.41 -7.02
CA GLU A 209 -0.62 -8.64 -5.86
C GLU A 209 -1.48 -8.80 -4.60
N ALA A 210 -2.72 -9.29 -4.72
CA ALA A 210 -3.69 -9.29 -3.63
C ALA A 210 -3.22 -10.03 -2.36
N ASP A 211 -2.49 -11.13 -2.55
CA ASP A 211 -1.96 -11.98 -1.46
C ASP A 211 -0.47 -11.73 -1.18
N MET A 212 0.12 -10.71 -1.80
CA MET A 212 1.53 -10.39 -1.59
C MET A 212 1.74 -9.59 -0.31
N PRO A 213 2.87 -9.79 0.39
CA PRO A 213 3.18 -9.00 1.57
C PRO A 213 3.34 -7.51 1.22
N PRO A 214 3.27 -6.62 2.22
CA PRO A 214 3.50 -5.21 2.01
C PRO A 214 4.84 -4.90 1.36
N TYR A 215 4.78 -3.96 0.42
CA TYR A 215 5.88 -3.35 -0.32
C TYR A 215 6.54 -4.25 -1.37
N TYR A 216 7.38 -3.62 -2.18
CA TYR A 216 8.07 -4.20 -3.32
C TYR A 216 9.55 -3.82 -3.28
N PHE A 217 10.36 -4.60 -3.99
CA PHE A 217 11.74 -4.28 -4.27
C PHE A 217 11.88 -3.84 -5.71
N THR A 218 12.47 -2.67 -5.94
CA THR A 218 12.89 -2.29 -7.29
C THR A 218 14.13 -3.09 -7.67
N LEU A 219 14.28 -3.41 -8.95
CA LEU A 219 15.44 -4.14 -9.44
C LEU A 219 16.73 -3.32 -9.25
N ALA A 220 16.61 -1.99 -9.30
CA ALA A 220 17.70 -1.07 -9.00
C ALA A 220 18.18 -1.19 -7.54
N GLU A 221 17.26 -1.33 -6.58
CA GLU A 221 17.62 -1.52 -5.17
C GLU A 221 18.30 -2.87 -4.93
N ILE A 222 17.83 -3.92 -5.59
CA ILE A 222 18.47 -5.25 -5.56
C ILE A 222 19.90 -5.16 -6.12
N GLY A 223 20.08 -4.53 -7.28
CA GLY A 223 21.41 -4.33 -7.88
C GLY A 223 22.34 -3.48 -7.00
N ARG A 224 21.83 -2.35 -6.48
CA ARG A 224 22.58 -1.42 -5.61
C ARG A 224 23.07 -2.10 -4.33
N HIS A 225 22.19 -2.79 -3.61
CA HIS A 225 22.57 -3.48 -2.37
C HIS A 225 23.37 -4.75 -2.63
N GLY A 226 23.16 -5.40 -3.77
CA GLY A 226 23.92 -6.56 -4.21
C GLY A 226 25.28 -6.25 -4.83
N GLN A 227 25.59 -4.96 -5.07
CA GLN A 227 26.77 -4.49 -5.81
C GLN A 227 26.95 -5.20 -7.14
N MET A 228 25.85 -5.32 -7.90
CA MET A 228 25.80 -6.00 -9.19
C MET A 228 24.94 -5.25 -10.20
N ASP A 229 25.05 -5.63 -11.46
CA ASP A 229 24.17 -5.13 -12.52
C ASP A 229 22.71 -5.48 -12.26
N ILE A 230 21.80 -4.65 -12.79
CA ILE A 230 20.36 -4.83 -12.60
C ILE A 230 19.94 -6.16 -13.25
N PRO A 231 19.34 -7.11 -12.48
CA PRO A 231 18.96 -8.40 -13.02
C PRO A 231 17.75 -8.27 -13.95
N ARG A 232 17.67 -9.14 -14.97
CA ARG A 232 16.46 -9.23 -15.80
C ARG A 232 15.29 -9.71 -14.94
N ARG A 233 14.26 -8.86 -14.78
CA ARG A 233 13.10 -9.12 -13.90
C ARG A 233 12.55 -10.55 -14.03
N ASP A 234 12.28 -10.98 -15.25
CA ASP A 234 11.60 -12.25 -15.49
C ASP A 234 12.48 -13.46 -15.12
N ARG A 235 13.81 -13.35 -15.29
CA ARG A 235 14.77 -14.37 -14.83
C ARG A 235 14.85 -14.41 -13.32
N LEU A 236 14.91 -13.25 -12.65
CA LEU A 236 14.89 -13.16 -11.19
C LEU A 236 13.61 -13.76 -10.61
N MET A 237 12.45 -13.42 -11.18
CA MET A 237 11.16 -13.97 -10.76
C MET A 237 11.12 -15.49 -10.92
N MET A 238 11.66 -16.04 -12.01
CA MET A 238 11.75 -17.49 -12.21
C MET A 238 12.60 -18.15 -11.12
N VAL A 239 13.81 -17.64 -10.87
CA VAL A 239 14.70 -18.18 -9.82
C VAL A 239 14.06 -18.11 -8.43
N LEU A 240 13.36 -17.02 -8.11
CA LEU A 240 12.64 -16.90 -6.83
C LEU A 240 11.51 -17.94 -6.70
N ARG A 241 10.76 -18.21 -7.78
CA ARG A 241 9.73 -19.26 -7.79
C ARG A 241 10.32 -20.65 -7.63
N ASP A 242 11.42 -20.93 -8.32
CA ASP A 242 12.11 -22.22 -8.23
C ASP A 242 12.64 -22.48 -6.82
N ARG A 243 12.93 -21.41 -6.07
CA ARG A 243 13.30 -21.45 -4.63
C ARG A 243 12.09 -21.48 -3.68
N GLY A 244 10.86 -21.52 -4.19
CA GLY A 244 9.63 -21.63 -3.39
C GLY A 244 9.07 -20.31 -2.87
N PHE A 245 9.59 -19.15 -3.30
CA PHE A 245 9.05 -17.86 -2.90
C PHE A 245 7.82 -17.46 -3.73
N LEU A 246 6.88 -16.77 -3.10
CA LEU A 246 5.82 -16.06 -3.80
C LEU A 246 6.44 -14.85 -4.49
N VAL A 247 6.17 -14.66 -5.77
CA VAL A 247 6.67 -13.49 -6.50
C VAL A 247 5.72 -13.06 -7.61
N SER A 248 5.44 -11.76 -7.64
CA SER A 248 4.58 -11.12 -8.63
C SER A 248 5.23 -9.86 -9.20
N ARG A 249 4.75 -9.44 -10.37
CA ARG A 249 4.92 -8.06 -10.82
C ARG A 249 4.06 -7.15 -9.94
N THR A 250 4.34 -5.86 -9.96
CA THR A 250 3.49 -4.86 -9.32
C THR A 250 3.01 -3.84 -10.32
N HIS A 251 1.76 -3.38 -10.19
CA HIS A 251 1.26 -2.25 -10.98
C HIS A 251 1.90 -0.91 -10.57
N LEU A 252 2.53 -0.86 -9.40
CA LEU A 252 3.09 0.35 -8.81
C LEU A 252 4.39 0.79 -9.48
N ASP A 253 5.19 -0.16 -9.95
CA ASP A 253 6.45 0.09 -10.66
C ASP A 253 6.79 -1.09 -11.60
N THR A 254 6.97 -0.77 -12.89
CA THR A 254 7.31 -1.76 -13.91
C THR A 254 8.70 -2.39 -13.71
N GLN A 255 9.60 -1.72 -13.00
CA GLN A 255 10.95 -2.19 -12.66
C GLN A 255 11.04 -2.71 -11.23
N ALA A 256 9.94 -3.26 -10.71
CA ALA A 256 9.88 -3.86 -9.39
C ALA A 256 9.22 -5.24 -9.37
N ILE A 257 9.45 -5.94 -8.26
CA ILE A 257 8.81 -7.20 -7.91
C ILE A 257 8.26 -7.12 -6.48
N LYS A 258 7.14 -7.79 -6.22
CA LYS A 258 6.71 -8.14 -4.87
C LYS A 258 7.12 -9.57 -4.58
N THR A 259 7.56 -9.84 -3.37
CA THR A 259 7.95 -11.18 -2.93
C THR A 259 7.90 -11.30 -1.42
N ASN A 260 7.72 -12.53 -0.91
CA ASN A 260 7.92 -12.84 0.51
C ASN A 260 9.39 -13.16 0.86
N ALA A 261 10.28 -13.18 -0.14
CA ALA A 261 11.72 -13.24 0.07
C ALA A 261 12.24 -11.94 0.70
N SER A 262 13.22 -12.07 1.59
CA SER A 262 14.01 -10.95 2.10
C SER A 262 14.87 -10.34 0.99
N ILE A 263 15.36 -9.11 1.23
CA ILE A 263 16.29 -8.45 0.31
C ILE A 263 17.58 -9.27 0.09
N VAL A 264 18.06 -9.99 1.12
CA VAL A 264 19.25 -10.86 1.02
C VAL A 264 18.97 -12.02 0.07
N GLU A 265 17.83 -12.69 0.23
CA GLU A 265 17.43 -13.78 -0.67
C GLU A 265 17.19 -13.30 -2.10
N CYS A 266 16.67 -12.08 -2.27
CA CYS A 266 16.52 -11.45 -3.59
C CYS A 266 17.88 -11.19 -4.26
N ILE A 267 18.87 -10.70 -3.51
CA ILE A 267 20.24 -10.49 -3.97
C ILE A 267 20.87 -11.82 -4.37
N ASP A 268 20.73 -12.86 -3.54
CA ASP A 268 21.30 -14.18 -3.84
C ASP A 268 20.62 -14.86 -5.04
N ALA A 269 19.32 -14.62 -5.24
CA ALA A 269 18.61 -15.06 -6.45
C ALA A 269 19.08 -14.30 -7.69
N ALA A 270 19.32 -12.99 -7.57
CA ALA A 270 19.83 -12.16 -8.65
C ALA A 270 21.24 -12.57 -9.08
N LYS A 271 22.14 -12.87 -8.14
CA LYS A 271 23.50 -13.37 -8.45
C LYS A 271 23.47 -14.68 -9.25
N ALA A 272 22.58 -15.60 -8.89
CA ALA A 272 22.36 -16.84 -9.63
C ALA A 272 21.76 -16.64 -11.04
N CYS A 273 21.26 -15.44 -11.35
CA CYS A 273 20.83 -15.09 -12.71
C CYS A 273 22.00 -14.67 -13.61
N HIS A 274 23.20 -14.46 -13.07
CA HIS A 274 24.39 -14.10 -13.85
C HIS A 274 25.34 -15.29 -14.07
N SER A 275 25.23 -16.34 -13.26
CA SER A 275 25.76 -17.67 -13.55
C SER A 275 24.98 -18.37 -14.66
#